data_AF-A0A3P1YSQ5-F1
#
_entry.id   AF-A0A3P1YSQ5-F1
#
_cell.length_a   1.000
_cell.length_b   1.000
_cell.length_c   1.000
_cell.angle_alpha   90.00
_cell.angle_beta   90.00
_cell.angle_gamma   90.00
#
_symmetry.space_group_name_H-M   'P 1'
#
loop_
_entity.id
_entity.type
_entity.pdbx_description
1 polymer ?
#
loop_
_entity_poly.entity_id
_entity_poly.type
_entity_poly.pdbx_seq_one_letter_code
_entity_poly.pdbx_strand_id
1 'polypeptide(L)' 'REIAQTHRPLFGGEIYLTGREVCERLFVSPRTLQDYRDKGIIPYTQIAGKILYRLSDLQRILKENYRR' A
#
# COMPACT_ATOMS: atom_id res chain seq x y z
N ARG A 1 9.51 1.80 19.16
CA ARG A 1 8.87 2.67 18.16
C ARG A 1 7.48 2.10 17.92
N GLU A 2 6.47 2.65 18.59
CA GLU A 2 5.07 2.24 18.49
C GLU A 2 4.55 2.53 17.08
N ILE A 3 4.22 1.46 16.34
CA ILE A 3 3.55 1.58 15.04
C ILE A 3 2.08 1.76 15.38
N ALA A 4 1.63 3.01 15.27
CA ALA A 4 0.38 3.50 15.79
C ALA A 4 -0.85 2.67 15.36
N GLN A 5 -1.81 2.68 16.28
CA GLN A 5 -3.11 2.03 16.29
C GLN A 5 -4.06 2.52 15.18
N THR A 6 -3.71 2.32 13.90
CA THR A 6 -4.59 2.63 12.74
C THR A 6 -4.87 1.45 11.83
N HIS A 7 -4.55 0.22 12.25
CA HIS A 7 -5.01 -0.98 11.55
C HIS A 7 -6.36 -1.43 12.11
N ARG A 8 -7.41 -0.59 12.01
CA ARG A 8 -8.77 -1.14 12.11
C ARG A 8 -9.02 -1.88 10.79
N PRO A 9 -9.30 -3.19 10.80
CA PRO A 9 -9.72 -3.88 9.60
C PRO A 9 -11.03 -3.25 9.13
N LEU A 10 -10.93 -2.38 8.12
CA LEU A 10 -12.09 -1.80 7.46
C LEU A 10 -12.44 -2.76 6.32
N PHE A 11 -13.71 -3.17 6.25
CA PHE A 11 -14.22 -4.11 5.25
C PHE A 11 -13.58 -5.51 5.34
N GLY A 12 -14.12 -6.36 6.21
CA GLY A 12 -13.89 -7.82 6.14
C GLY A 12 -12.52 -8.33 6.59
N GLY A 13 -11.76 -7.56 7.38
CA GLY A 13 -10.43 -7.99 7.86
C GLY A 13 -9.25 -7.33 7.15
N GLU A 14 -9.50 -6.59 6.07
CA GLU A 14 -8.43 -6.01 5.26
C GLU A 14 -7.81 -4.76 5.89
N ILE A 15 -6.47 -4.69 5.81
CA ILE A 15 -5.69 -3.54 6.27
C ILE A 15 -5.40 -2.66 5.07
N TYR A 16 -5.81 -1.40 5.18
CA TYR A 16 -5.55 -0.36 4.19
C TYR A 16 -4.46 0.57 4.70
N LEU A 17 -3.49 0.85 3.83
CA LEU A 17 -2.38 1.74 4.10
C LEU A 17 -2.54 3.04 3.32
N THR A 18 -2.08 4.13 3.92
CA THR A 18 -1.92 5.42 3.23
C THR A 18 -0.67 5.42 2.35
N GLY A 19 -0.59 6.34 1.39
CA GLY A 19 0.60 6.48 0.53
C GLY A 19 1.89 6.71 1.32
N ARG A 20 1.83 7.39 2.47
CA ARG A 20 2.98 7.59 3.34
C ARG A 20 3.48 6.26 3.92
N GLU A 21 2.59 5.45 4.48
CA GLU A 21 2.94 4.14 5.03
C GLU A 21 3.52 3.20 3.97
N VAL A 22 3.00 3.26 2.74
CA VAL A 22 3.55 2.48 1.62
C VAL A 22 4.96 2.96 1.26
N CYS A 23 5.20 4.27 1.20
CA CYS A 23 6.55 4.82 0.97
C CYS A 23 7.54 4.35 2.03
N GLU A 24 7.14 4.39 3.31
CA GLU A 24 7.96 3.95 4.44
C GLU A 24 8.25 2.44 4.40
N ARG A 25 7.28 1.60 4.00
CA ARG A 25 7.47 0.14 3.92
C ARG A 25 8.28 -0.32 2.72
N LEU A 26 8.06 0.30 1.56
CA LEU A 26 8.76 -0.05 0.31
C LEU A 26 10.09 0.69 0.15
N PHE A 27 10.42 1.61 1.06
CA PHE A 27 11.58 2.49 0.98
C PHE A 27 11.64 3.26 -0.35
N VAL A 28 10.48 3.77 -0.80
CA VAL A 28 10.35 4.52 -2.06
C VAL A 28 9.93 5.95 -1.79
N SER A 29 10.27 6.85 -2.72
CA SER A 29 9.81 8.23 -2.68
C SER A 29 8.33 8.34 -3.07
N PRO A 30 7.61 9.40 -2.63
CA PRO A 30 6.25 9.67 -3.09
C PRO A 30 6.12 9.79 -4.61
N ARG A 31 7.18 10.30 -5.27
CA ARG A 31 7.27 10.39 -6.74
C ARG A 31 7.31 8.99 -7.37
N THR A 32 8.13 8.11 -6.82
CA THR A 32 8.21 6.70 -7.26
C THR A 32 6.87 5.98 -7.04
N LEU A 33 6.20 6.22 -5.90
CA LEU A 33 4.88 5.63 -5.65
C LEU A 33 3.79 6.18 -6.59
N GLN A 34 3.90 7.44 -7.03
CA GLN A 34 3.06 7.96 -8.12
C GLN A 34 3.35 7.22 -9.41
N ASP A 35 4.61 7.13 -9.83
CA ASP A 35 4.98 6.45 -11.08
C ASP A 35 4.55 4.97 -11.08
N TYR A 36 4.61 4.29 -9.93
CA TYR A 36 4.12 2.91 -9.80
C TYR A 36 2.61 2.79 -9.93
N ARG A 37 1.83 3.77 -9.48
CA ARG A 37 0.39 3.81 -9.71
C ARG A 37 0.07 4.10 -11.16
N ASP A 38 0.75 5.08 -11.76
CA ASP A 38 0.52 5.49 -13.14
C ASP A 38 0.85 4.34 -14.12
N LYS A 39 1.88 3.54 -13.79
CA LYS A 39 2.25 2.33 -14.52
C LYS A 39 1.38 1.10 -14.19
N GLY A 40 0.44 1.21 -13.26
CA GLY A 40 -0.41 0.10 -12.82
C GLY A 40 0.32 -1.03 -12.07
N ILE A 41 1.54 -0.77 -11.58
CA ILE A 41 2.37 -1.75 -10.86
C ILE A 41 1.80 -2.01 -9.47
N ILE A 42 1.43 -0.94 -8.76
CA ILE A 42 0.84 -1.03 -7.43
C ILE A 42 -0.65 -0.70 -7.50
N PRO A 43 -1.55 -1.66 -7.18
CA PRO A 43 -2.97 -1.43 -7.13
C PRO A 43 -3.30 -0.52 -5.94
N TYR A 44 -4.26 0.36 -6.17
CA TYR A 44 -4.79 1.27 -5.16
C TYR A 44 -6.31 1.20 -5.16
N THR A 45 -6.93 1.67 -4.08
CA THR A 45 -8.37 1.81 -3.97
C THR A 45 -8.68 3.21 -3.46
N GLN A 46 -9.73 3.83 -4.00
CA GLN A 46 -10.22 5.10 -3.49
C GLN A 46 -11.39 4.85 -2.54
N ILE A 47 -11.27 5.31 -1.30
CA ILE A 47 -12.33 5.22 -0.29
C ILE A 47 -12.54 6.62 0.27
N ALA A 48 -13.76 7.14 0.15
CA ALA A 48 -14.11 8.49 0.59
C ALA A 48 -13.13 9.58 0.08
N GLY A 49 -12.72 9.49 -1.18
CA GLY A 49 -11.79 10.44 -1.82
C GLY A 49 -10.32 10.29 -1.41
N LYS A 50 -9.98 9.33 -0.54
CA LYS A 50 -8.59 9.03 -0.15
C LYS A 50 -8.05 7.84 -0.92
N ILE A 51 -6.82 7.94 -1.39
CA ILE A 51 -6.09 6.84 -2.03
C ILE A 51 -5.47 5.98 -0.94
N LEU A 52 -5.85 4.71 -0.94
CA LEU A 52 -5.42 3.69 -0.01
C LEU A 52 -4.90 2.46 -0.75
N TYR A 53 -4.07 1.68 -0.07
CA TYR A 53 -3.42 0.50 -0.62
C TYR A 53 -3.73 -0.69 0.26
N ARG A 54 -4.19 -1.79 -0.32
CA ARG A 54 -4.42 -3.02 0.45
C ARG A 54 -3.08 -3.66 0.79
N LEU A 55 -2.90 -4.02 2.06
CA LEU A 55 -1.70 -4.69 2.50
C LEU A 55 -1.52 -6.04 1.82
N SER A 56 -2.61 -6.80 1.64
CA SER A 56 -2.64 -8.10 0.96
C SER A 56 -2.11 -8.01 -0.47
N ASP A 57 -2.53 -6.99 -1.22
CA ASP A 57 -2.06 -6.74 -2.58
C ASP A 57 -0.56 -6.39 -2.63
N LEU A 58 -0.10 -5.52 -1.74
CA LEU A 58 1.32 -5.18 -1.65
C LEU A 58 2.18 -6.41 -1.33
N GLN A 59 1.75 -7.24 -0.38
CA GLN A 59 2.44 -8.48 -0.03
C GLN A 59 2.48 -9.47 -1.21
N ARG A 60 1.38 -9.59 -1.96
CA ARG A 60 1.32 -10.43 -3.15
C ARG A 60 2.33 -9.98 -4.21
N ILE A 61 2.35 -8.70 -4.54
CA ILE A 61 3.28 -8.13 -5.55
C ILE A 61 4.73 -8.31 -5.11
N LEU A 62 5.03 -8.06 -3.84
CA LEU A 62 6.37 -8.30 -3.31
C LEU A 62 6.75 -9.78 -3.45
N LYS A 63 5.87 -10.71 -3.06
CA LYS A 63 6.12 -12.15 -3.15
C LYS A 63 6.29 -12.64 -4.59
N GLU A 64 5.52 -12.10 -5.53
CA GLU A 64 5.60 -12.43 -6.96
C GLU A 64 6.91 -11.93 -7.57
N ASN A 65 7.39 -10.74 -7.18
CA ASN A 65 8.62 -10.15 -7.71
C ASN A 65 9.90 -10.67 -7.02
N TYR A 66 9.85 -11.09 -5.76
CA TYR A 66 11.02 -11.60 -5.02
C TYR A 66 11.40 -13.05 -5.39
N ARG A 67 10.56 -13.74 -6.16
CA ARG A 67 10.79 -15.13 -6.62
C ARG A 67 11.42 -15.22 -8.02
N ARG A 68 11.95 -14.13 -8.54
CA ARG A 68 12.66 -14.08 -9.83
C ARG A 68 14.16 -14.03 -9.65
#